data_AF-A0A821MWY2-F1
#
_entry.id   AF-A0A821MWY2-F1
#
_cell.length_a   1.000
_cell.length_b   1.000
_cell.length_c   1.000
_cell.angle_alpha   90.00
_cell.angle_beta   90.00
_cell.angle_gamma   90.00
#
_symmetry.space_group_name_H-M   'P 1'
#
loop_
_entity.id
_entity.type
_entity.pdbx_description
1 polymer ?
#
loop_
_entity_poly.entity_id
_entity_poly.type
_entity_poly.pdbx_seq_one_letter_code
_entity_poly.pdbx_strand_id
1 'polypeptide(L)' 'MSTIRVRCLVQQCTKATLRLQDASEVTINRGIIIFVAFLKHAQLDDVNKLAKEIATVRLCESDDGLKTIVDLPGDLLIIP' A
#
# COMPACT_ATOMS: atom_id res chain seq x y z
N MET A 1 5.07 -8.78 25.55
CA MET A 1 4.46 -7.62 24.85
C MET A 1 4.71 -7.81 23.37
N SER A 2 3.68 -7.71 22.52
CA SER A 2 3.85 -7.77 21.06
C SER A 2 4.64 -6.55 20.58
N THR A 3 5.88 -6.75 20.11
CA THR A 3 6.69 -5.68 19.53
C THR A 3 6.22 -5.41 18.10
N ILE A 4 5.77 -4.19 17.82
CA ILE A 4 5.43 -3.77 16.45
C ILE A 4 6.72 -3.68 15.64
N ARG A 5 6.81 -4.44 14.55
CA ARG A 5 8.00 -4.47 13.67
C ARG A 5 7.81 -3.71 12.36
N VAL A 6 6.57 -3.50 11.94
CA VAL A 6 6.21 -2.78 10.72
C VAL A 6 4.95 -1.97 10.97
N ARG A 7 4.89 -0.76 10.44
CA ARG A 7 3.67 0.05 10.38
C ARG A 7 3.41 0.42 8.94
N CYS A 8 2.15 0.34 8.52
CA CYS A 8 1.74 0.87 7.23
C CYS A 8 0.51 1.75 7.37
N LEU A 9 0.38 2.71 6.45
CA LEU A 9 -0.85 3.45 6.20
C LEU A 9 -1.26 3.17 4.76
N VAL A 10 -2.47 2.65 4.59
CA VAL A 10 -3.03 2.34 3.28
C VAL A 10 -4.15 3.35 2.99
N GLN A 11 -4.07 4.00 1.83
CA GLN A 11 -5.05 4.99 1.40
C GLN A 11 -5.53 4.65 -0.01
N GLN A 12 -6.84 4.67 -0.21
CA GLN A 12 -7.41 4.61 -1.55
C GLN A 12 -7.23 5.93 -2.29
N CYS A 13 -6.98 5.85 -3.59
CA CYS A 13 -6.92 7.04 -4.45
C CYS A 13 -7.59 6.80 -5.80
N THR A 14 -8.12 7.86 -6.39
CA THR A 14 -8.54 7.89 -7.81
C THR A 14 -7.40 8.29 -8.73
N LYS A 15 -6.43 9.03 -8.19
CA LYS A 15 -5.18 9.45 -8.84
C LYS A 15 -4.18 9.83 -7.76
N ALA A 16 -2.90 9.54 -7.96
CA ALA A 16 -1.81 10.01 -7.10
C ALA A 16 -0.57 10.33 -7.92
N THR A 17 0.17 11.37 -7.52
CA THR A 17 1.41 11.79 -8.18
C THR A 17 2.51 11.93 -7.14
N LEU A 18 3.61 11.21 -7.36
CA LEU A 18 4.84 11.31 -6.57
C LEU A 18 5.89 12.09 -7.38
N ARG A 19 6.36 13.20 -6.80
CA ARG A 19 7.47 13.97 -7.38
C ARG A 19 8.79 13.48 -6.80
N LEU A 20 9.72 13.13 -7.68
CA LEU A 20 11.06 12.68 -7.33
C LEU A 20 12.05 13.86 -7.29
N GLN A 21 13.22 13.63 -6.69
CA GLN A 21 14.24 14.66 -6.49
C GLN A 21 14.82 15.21 -7.80
N ASP A 22 14.82 14.39 -8.86
CA ASP A 22 15.25 14.77 -10.22
C ASP A 22 14.16 15.54 -10.99
N ALA A 23 13.12 16.01 -10.29
CA ALA A 23 11.94 16.67 -10.83
C ALA A 23 11.08 15.81 -11.77
N SER A 24 11.37 14.51 -11.88
CA SER A 24 10.48 13.58 -12.56
C SER A 24 9.24 13.32 -11.70
N GLU A 25 8.12 13.01 -12.37
CA GLU A 25 6.85 12.71 -11.71
C GLU A 25 6.39 11.31 -12.11
N VAL A 26 6.01 10.51 -11.11
CA VAL A 26 5.35 9.22 -11.29
C VAL A 26 3.90 9.39 -10.91
N THR A 27 2.99 9.10 -11.83
CA THR A 27 1.55 9.19 -11.59
C THR A 27 0.91 7.81 -11.70
N ILE A 28 0.06 7.49 -10.73
CA ILE A 28 -0.85 6.35 -10.78
C ILE A 28 -2.29 6.84 -10.91
N ASN A 29 -3.12 6.02 -11.54
CA ASN A 29 -4.57 6.24 -11.62
C ASN A 29 -5.24 5.60 -10.39
N ARG A 30 -6.46 5.08 -10.56
CA ARG A 30 -7.23 4.49 -9.47
C ARG A 30 -6.47 3.32 -8.86
N GLY A 31 -6.30 3.34 -7.54
CA GLY A 31 -5.43 2.40 -6.87
C GLY A 31 -5.28 2.68 -5.38
N ILE A 32 -4.17 2.22 -4.82
CA ILE A 32 -3.82 2.42 -3.42
C ILE A 32 -2.42 3.00 -3.24
N ILE A 33 -2.30 3.89 -2.26
CA ILE A 33 -1.02 4.42 -1.77
C ILE A 33 -0.71 3.72 -0.45
N ILE A 34 0.52 3.21 -0.34
CA ILE A 34 1.00 2.48 0.83
C ILE A 34 2.21 3.24 1.38
N PHE A 35 2.04 3.89 2.53
CA PHE A 35 3.16 4.40 3.29
C PHE A 35 3.67 3.31 4.23
N VAL A 36 4.94 2.94 4.15
CA VAL A 36 5.51 1.82 4.92
C VAL A 36 6.68 2.27 5.78
N ALA A 37 6.65 1.95 7.07
CA ALA A 37 7.73 2.19 8.01
C ALA A 37 8.18 0.88 8.65
N PHE A 38 9.43 0.48 8.39
CA PHE A 38 10.07 -0.66 9.05
C PHE A 38 10.72 -0.21 10.37
N LEU A 39 10.33 -0.86 11.46
CA LEU A 39 10.83 -0.55 12.79
C LEU A 39 12.01 -1.47 13.16
N LYS A 40 12.61 -1.22 14.33
CA LYS A 40 13.74 -2.02 14.83
C LYS A 40 13.39 -3.52 14.80
N HIS A 41 14.34 -4.31 14.31
CA HIS A 41 14.25 -5.78 14.21
C HIS A 41 13.25 -6.31 13.17
N ALA A 42 12.74 -5.49 12.25
CA ALA A 42 11.99 -5.98 11.10
C ALA A 42 12.79 -7.02 10.29
N GLN A 43 12.14 -8.12 9.92
CA GLN A 43 12.73 -9.21 9.15
C GLN A 43 12.02 -9.35 7.80
N LEU A 44 12.61 -10.11 6.88
CA LEU A 44 12.01 -10.40 5.57
C LEU A 44 10.61 -11.05 5.68
N ASP A 45 10.38 -11.87 6.72
CA ASP A 45 9.08 -12.47 7.00
C ASP A 45 8.00 -11.40 7.30
N ASP A 46 8.37 -10.27 7.90
CA ASP A 46 7.43 -9.17 8.13
C ASP A 46 7.02 -8.48 6.83
N VAL A 47 7.92 -8.41 5.83
CA VAL A 47 7.62 -7.89 4.49
C VAL A 47 6.61 -8.80 3.78
N ASN A 48 6.84 -10.11 3.82
CA ASN A 48 5.93 -11.09 3.20
C ASN A 48 4.54 -11.06 3.85
N LYS A 49 4.48 -10.92 5.18
CA LYS A 49 3.22 -10.75 5.92
C LYS A 49 2.51 -9.46 5.53
N LEU A 50 3.22 -8.33 5.48
CA LEU A 50 2.65 -7.05 5.06
C LEU A 50 2.09 -7.12 3.64
N ALA A 51 2.85 -7.67 2.68
CA ALA A 51 2.40 -7.81 1.30
C ALA A 51 1.13 -8.67 1.20
N LYS A 52 1.06 -9.77 1.96
CA LYS A 52 -0.14 -10.62 2.05
C LYS A 52 -1.32 -9.86 2.66
N GLU A 53 -1.13 -9.09 3.72
CA GLU A 53 -2.22 -8.31 4.32
C GLU A 53 -2.73 -7.24 3.35
N ILE A 54 -1.85 -6.51 2.68
CA ILE A 54 -2.24 -5.51 1.67
C ILE A 54 -3.00 -6.15 0.50
N ALA A 55 -2.59 -7.34 0.06
CA ALA A 55 -3.28 -8.05 -1.03
C ALA A 55 -4.66 -8.59 -0.62
N THR A 56 -4.89 -8.84 0.67
CA THR A 56 -6.12 -9.47 1.17
C THR A 56 -7.08 -8.49 1.82
N VAL A 57 -6.62 -7.29 2.17
CA VAL A 57 -7.46 -6.27 2.80
C VAL A 57 -8.50 -5.75 1.80
N ARG A 58 -9.76 -5.74 2.22
CA ARG A 58 -10.89 -5.24 1.42
C ARG A 58 -11.08 -3.76 1.68
N LEU A 59 -10.26 -2.94 1.03
CA LEU A 59 -10.36 -1.49 1.10
C LEU A 59 -10.91 -0.88 -0.18
N CYS A 60 -11.04 -1.65 -1.28
CA CYS A 60 -11.40 -1.08 -2.57
C CYS A 60 -12.90 -0.94 -2.77
N GLU A 61 -13.42 0.29 -2.74
CA GLU A 61 -14.85 0.54 -3.06
C GLU A 61 -15.19 0.19 -4.51
N SER A 62 -16.18 -0.69 -4.67
CA SER A 62 -16.83 -1.11 -5.92
C SER A 62 -18.35 -1.05 -5.73
N ASP A 63 -19.10 -1.07 -6.83
CA ASP A 63 -20.58 -1.10 -6.80
C ASP A 63 -21.15 -2.29 -6.00
N ASP A 64 -20.42 -3.40 -5.91
CA ASP A 64 -20.79 -4.61 -5.14
C ASP A 64 -20.24 -4.61 -3.69
N GLY A 65 -19.69 -3.49 -3.22
CA GLY A 65 -19.07 -3.35 -1.90
C GLY A 65 -17.54 -3.31 -1.90
N LEU A 66 -16.93 -3.60 -0.75
CA LEU A 66 -15.47 -3.53 -0.57
C LEU A 66 -14.78 -4.78 -1.16
N LYS A 67 -13.88 -4.56 -2.12
CA LYS A 67 -13.06 -5.57 -2.79
C LYS A 67 -11.59 -5.43 -2.40
N THR A 68 -10.78 -6.46 -2.67
CA THR A 68 -9.32 -6.34 -2.53
C THR A 68 -8.73 -5.61 -3.73
N ILE A 69 -7.47 -5.15 -3.61
CA ILE A 69 -6.72 -4.58 -4.75
C ILE A 69 -6.43 -5.63 -5.84
N VAL A 70 -6.47 -6.92 -5.48
CA VAL A 70 -6.30 -8.01 -6.44
C VAL A 70 -7.59 -8.27 -7.21
N ASP A 71 -8.74 -8.18 -6.54
CA ASP A 71 -10.07 -8.37 -7.15
C ASP A 71 -10.47 -7.21 -8.07
N LEU A 72 -10.09 -5.98 -7.70
CA LEU A 72 -10.24 -4.78 -8.51
C LEU A 72 -8.84 -4.28 -8.90
N PRO A 73 -8.26 -4.77 -10.02
CA PRO A 73 -6.89 -4.45 -10.38
C PRO A 73 -6.73 -2.94 -10.54
N GLY A 74 -5.96 -2.36 -9.63
CA GLY A 74 -5.64 -0.94 -9.59
C GLY A 74 -4.16 -0.74 -9.39
N ASP A 75 -3.70 0.49 -9.59
CA ASP A 75 -2.28 0.81 -9.45
C ASP A 75 -1.85 0.77 -7.97
N LEU A 76 -0.58 0.42 -7.72
CA LEU A 76 0.01 0.48 -6.39
C LEU A 76 1.16 1.48 -6.36
N LEU A 77 1.11 2.43 -5.42
CA LEU A 77 2.21 3.35 -5.14
C LEU A 77 2.73 3.10 -3.72
N ILE A 78 3.98 2.68 -3.60
CA ILE A 78 4.63 2.39 -2.31
C ILE A 78 5.58 3.53 -1.96
N ILE A 79 5.42 4.09 -0.77
CA ILE A 79 6.20 5.21 -0.25
C ILE A 79 6.89 4.76 1.06
N PRO A 80 8.24 4.79 1.13
CA PRO A 80 8.99 4.44 2.33
C PRO A 80 8.89 5.51 3.43
#